data_AF-A0A4U0S8E0-F1
#
_entry.id   AF-A0A4U0S8E0-F1
#
_cell.length_a   1.000
_cell.length_b   1.000
_cell.length_c   1.000
_cell.angle_alpha   90.00
_cell.angle_beta   90.00
_cell.angle_gamma   90.00
#
_symmetry.space_group_name_H-M   'P 1'
#
loop_
_entity.id
_entity.type
_entity.pdbx_description
1 polymer ?
#
loop_
_entity_poly.entity_id
_entity_poly.type
_entity_poly.pdbx_seq_one_letter_code
_entity_poly.pdbx_strand_id
1 'polypeptide(L)'
;MSTVSPPDAPGGPDIAAWPPPAGPAGTYGPALLDWAADPNPGRPRVCLIRGARGSGKSGLLAWFLAGAPAHPHTTVHAAVLAEGLFTDAFAWDLARQLGYGPLAPARLVDRLAADQRPLLLLVADLHRSGRGPADRPLARPRNLVEDLVVPLLELPQTRALIEVGDSGLLDGWAGAGAAETVDLGDPAFAPGPGPAAYDVLTAGLTRTPDGRIRWDEATGDVREHALDQALRAPEPEPAVRELLTDPGFLLHGSPVSVAACLADDRIPAPPGLRQAWRLAAPHLADPELADPEQSTAERAALLHTAALGSSPTLARYLLPLARNHVYSAAWARPDTAVTALAAAPGEPGALVAADPLGDLALLDAATGQSTAAVPSPSTARPNGMAVRRDWSMLLLTGTGALLPTGEDPAALLGRIAVYHGQAALSRPGLRPSAIGQSPCGSLVVVGDEQGNAHVWPLEDLPAAPLSRALHAASVTAVTCLALPDKTHTLVMSAAMDGTVRLWETSADPMPVPVEQRPALVTALAAAPTAHGPVLAVAWNDAVLHLWHLPTGHVRAVPLITPCSALALTPDCHLVVGGTEGAYALALDTVRLWD
;
A
#
# COMPACT_ATOMS: atom_id res chain seq x y z
N MET A 1 -18.18 14.79 49.57
CA MET A 1 -19.00 14.09 48.57
C MET A 1 -19.58 15.15 47.65
N SER A 2 -18.85 15.48 46.58
CA SER A 2 -19.38 16.30 45.49
C SER A 2 -19.51 15.36 44.30
N THR A 3 -20.76 15.02 43.98
CA THR A 3 -21.12 14.22 42.82
C THR A 3 -20.83 15.06 41.57
N VAL A 4 -19.74 14.73 40.88
CA VAL A 4 -19.50 15.19 39.52
C VAL A 4 -20.56 14.52 38.65
N SER A 5 -21.50 15.31 38.12
CA SER A 5 -22.43 14.85 37.09
C SER A 5 -21.65 14.30 35.89
N PRO A 6 -22.12 13.25 35.21
CA PRO A 6 -21.50 12.80 33.97
C PRO A 6 -21.54 13.96 32.94
N PRO A 7 -20.57 14.05 32.02
CA PRO A 7 -20.68 14.98 30.90
C PRO A 7 -21.97 14.68 30.14
N ASP A 8 -22.74 15.73 29.82
CA ASP A 8 -23.95 15.63 29.00
C ASP A 8 -23.65 14.78 27.77
N ALA A 9 -24.50 13.79 27.49
CA ALA A 9 -24.43 13.04 26.25
C ALA A 9 -24.47 14.05 25.09
N PRO A 10 -23.58 13.96 24.10
CA PRO A 10 -23.61 14.86 22.95
C PRO A 10 -25.02 14.80 22.36
N GLY A 11 -25.66 15.97 22.19
CA GLY A 11 -26.97 16.05 21.54
C GLY A 11 -26.91 15.38 20.16
N GLY A 12 -28.00 14.73 19.75
CA GLY A 12 -28.07 14.08 18.44
C GLY A 12 -27.76 15.04 17.28
N PRO A 13 -27.42 14.51 16.09
CA PRO A 13 -27.01 15.33 14.95
C PRO A 13 -28.09 16.37 14.59
N ASP A 14 -27.69 17.64 14.49
CA ASP A 14 -28.58 18.72 14.05
C ASP A 14 -28.66 18.74 12.52
N ILE A 15 -29.81 18.32 11.97
CA ILE A 15 -30.05 18.31 10.52
C ILE A 15 -29.96 19.71 9.89
N ALA A 16 -30.11 20.79 10.67
CA ALA A 16 -29.95 22.16 10.15
C ALA A 16 -28.49 22.47 9.77
N ALA A 17 -27.52 21.70 10.29
CA ALA A 17 -26.11 21.78 9.90
C ALA A 17 -25.79 20.96 8.63
N TRP A 18 -26.76 20.25 8.06
CA TRP A 18 -26.60 19.41 6.86
C TRP A 18 -27.00 20.17 5.59
N PRO A 19 -26.45 19.81 4.42
CA PRO A 19 -26.93 20.35 3.15
C PRO A 19 -28.44 20.07 2.97
N PRO A 20 -29.21 20.95 2.30
CA PRO A 20 -30.61 20.70 2.06
C PRO A 20 -30.75 19.45 1.16
N PRO A 21 -31.55 18.46 1.56
CA PRO A 21 -31.65 17.23 0.79
C PRO A 21 -32.39 17.48 -0.54
N ALA A 22 -31.84 16.94 -1.63
CA ALA A 22 -32.36 17.18 -2.97
C ALA A 22 -33.43 16.16 -3.37
N GLY A 23 -34.53 16.66 -3.96
CA GLY A 23 -35.58 15.82 -4.53
C GLY A 23 -36.42 15.05 -3.50
N PRO A 24 -37.33 14.16 -3.97
CA PRO A 24 -38.27 13.44 -3.10
C PRO A 24 -37.59 12.45 -2.14
N ALA A 25 -36.43 11.91 -2.51
CA ALA A 25 -35.62 11.04 -1.65
C ALA A 25 -35.15 11.73 -0.37
N GLY A 26 -35.09 13.06 -0.37
CA GLY A 26 -34.68 13.86 0.79
C GLY A 26 -35.58 13.73 2.02
N THR A 27 -36.82 13.29 1.85
CA THR A 27 -37.77 13.05 2.95
C THR A 27 -37.32 11.93 3.89
N TYR A 28 -36.44 11.04 3.43
CA TYR A 28 -35.87 9.94 4.23
C TYR A 28 -34.59 10.33 4.98
N GLY A 29 -34.05 11.52 4.73
CA GLY A 29 -32.83 12.01 5.37
C GLY A 29 -32.86 11.96 6.90
N PRO A 30 -33.90 12.49 7.58
CA PRO A 30 -34.00 12.43 9.03
C PRO A 30 -33.97 11.00 9.61
N ALA A 31 -34.59 10.04 8.93
CA ALA A 31 -34.61 8.64 9.37
C ALA A 31 -33.23 7.99 9.25
N LEU A 32 -32.48 8.29 8.17
CA LEU A 32 -31.11 7.82 8.02
C LEU A 32 -30.16 8.41 9.08
N LEU A 33 -30.37 9.67 9.46
CA LEU A 33 -29.59 10.32 10.52
C LEU A 33 -29.86 9.69 11.88
N ASP A 34 -31.14 9.47 12.22
CA ASP A 34 -31.54 8.78 13.45
C ASP A 34 -30.90 7.39 13.51
N TRP A 35 -31.03 6.59 12.45
CA TRP A 35 -30.42 5.28 12.37
C TRP A 35 -28.89 5.31 12.57
N ALA A 36 -28.19 6.21 11.87
CA ALA A 36 -26.74 6.29 11.91
C ALA A 36 -26.23 6.72 13.29
N ALA A 37 -26.90 7.67 13.93
CA ALA A 37 -26.49 8.22 15.22
C ALA A 37 -26.95 7.40 16.44
N ASP A 38 -27.87 6.45 16.27
CA ASP A 38 -28.42 5.63 17.37
C ASP A 38 -27.34 4.71 17.99
N PRO A 39 -26.91 4.95 19.24
CA PRO A 39 -25.88 4.15 19.89
C PRO A 39 -26.41 2.80 20.44
N ASN A 40 -27.71 2.52 20.31
CA ASN A 40 -28.31 1.30 20.84
C ASN A 40 -27.74 0.06 20.15
N PRO A 41 -27.12 -0.89 20.90
CA PRO A 41 -26.60 -2.13 20.33
C PRO A 41 -27.69 -3.05 19.76
N GLY A 42 -28.96 -2.84 20.14
CA GLY A 42 -30.11 -3.55 19.59
C GLY A 42 -30.66 -2.97 18.28
N ARG A 43 -30.20 -1.78 17.83
CA ARG A 43 -30.59 -1.21 16.53
C ARG A 43 -29.91 -2.01 15.40
N PRO A 44 -30.60 -2.29 14.29
CA PRO A 44 -29.98 -2.88 13.11
C PRO A 44 -28.73 -2.14 12.66
N ARG A 45 -27.62 -2.87 12.48
CA ARG A 45 -26.35 -2.29 12.04
C ARG A 45 -26.27 -2.02 10.54
N VAL A 46 -27.23 -2.54 9.77
CA VAL A 46 -27.28 -2.41 8.33
C VAL A 46 -28.58 -1.71 7.93
N CYS A 47 -28.45 -0.68 7.11
CA CYS A 47 -29.56 -0.01 6.47
C CYS A 47 -29.44 -0.18 4.94
N LEU A 48 -30.48 -0.74 4.33
CA LEU A 48 -30.58 -0.97 2.90
C LEU A 48 -31.37 0.15 2.23
N ILE A 49 -30.83 0.72 1.16
CA ILE A 49 -31.55 1.65 0.30
C ILE A 49 -32.00 0.91 -0.97
N ARG A 50 -33.33 0.83 -1.13
CA ARG A 50 -34.03 0.15 -2.24
C ARG A 50 -34.80 1.14 -3.12
N GLY A 51 -35.21 0.68 -4.29
CA GLY A 51 -36.01 1.43 -5.25
C GLY A 51 -35.44 1.37 -6.66
N ALA A 52 -36.24 1.74 -7.65
CA ALA A 52 -35.90 1.62 -9.05
C ALA A 52 -34.88 2.67 -9.51
N ARG A 53 -34.34 2.51 -10.72
CA ARG A 53 -33.37 3.47 -11.29
C ARG A 53 -34.02 4.86 -11.38
N GLY A 54 -33.28 5.90 -10.98
CA GLY A 54 -33.80 7.28 -10.96
C GLY A 54 -34.62 7.67 -9.72
N SER A 55 -34.81 6.78 -8.74
CA SER A 55 -35.51 7.09 -7.47
C SER A 55 -34.76 8.03 -6.53
N GLY A 56 -33.52 8.40 -6.86
CA GLY A 56 -32.71 9.32 -6.07
C GLY A 56 -31.83 8.65 -5.01
N LYS A 57 -31.66 7.32 -5.02
CA LYS A 57 -30.81 6.55 -4.08
C LYS A 57 -29.40 7.12 -3.98
N SER A 58 -28.70 7.23 -5.11
CA SER A 58 -27.33 7.76 -5.15
C SER A 58 -27.27 9.22 -4.69
N GLY A 59 -28.31 10.01 -4.95
CA GLY A 59 -28.43 11.39 -4.46
C GLY A 59 -28.62 11.46 -2.94
N LEU A 60 -29.40 10.55 -2.36
CA LEU A 60 -29.59 10.42 -0.92
C LEU A 60 -28.31 9.97 -0.22
N LEU A 61 -27.57 9.03 -0.80
CA LEU A 61 -26.25 8.61 -0.31
C LEU A 61 -25.22 9.74 -0.39
N ALA A 62 -25.16 10.46 -1.51
CA ALA A 62 -24.27 11.60 -1.68
C ALA A 62 -24.59 12.73 -0.68
N TRP A 63 -25.88 13.01 -0.46
CA TRP A 63 -26.33 13.92 0.59
C TRP A 63 -25.87 13.46 1.98
N PHE A 64 -26.01 12.16 2.28
CA PHE A 64 -25.59 11.61 3.57
C PHE A 64 -24.07 11.77 3.77
N LEU A 65 -23.28 11.41 2.76
CA LEU A 65 -21.82 11.53 2.80
C LEU A 65 -21.38 12.99 2.98
N ALA A 66 -22.05 13.94 2.34
CA ALA A 66 -21.70 15.36 2.42
C ALA A 66 -21.92 15.95 3.83
N GLY A 67 -22.91 15.48 4.58
CA GLY A 67 -23.17 15.96 5.95
C GLY A 67 -22.59 15.07 7.06
N ALA A 68 -22.16 13.84 6.75
CA ALA A 68 -21.61 12.87 7.69
C ALA A 68 -20.52 13.40 8.65
N PRO A 69 -19.60 14.30 8.23
CA PRO A 69 -18.57 14.87 9.12
C PRO A 69 -19.11 15.76 10.23
N ALA A 70 -20.39 16.17 10.20
CA ALA A 70 -20.99 17.06 11.18
C ALA A 70 -21.12 16.43 12.58
N HIS A 71 -21.03 15.10 12.70
CA HIS A 71 -21.17 14.40 13.98
C HIS A 71 -20.33 13.10 14.06
N PRO A 72 -19.67 12.79 15.20
CA PRO A 72 -18.83 11.59 15.33
C PRO A 72 -19.56 10.27 15.05
N HIS A 73 -20.82 10.14 15.47
CA HIS A 73 -21.60 8.91 15.25
C HIS A 73 -22.11 8.75 13.81
N THR A 74 -22.09 9.81 12.98
CA THR A 74 -22.48 9.74 11.57
C THR A 74 -21.27 9.75 10.62
N THR A 75 -20.05 9.81 11.15
CA THR A 75 -18.83 9.90 10.35
C THR A 75 -18.68 8.64 9.50
N VAL A 76 -18.76 8.80 8.18
CA VAL A 76 -18.51 7.73 7.21
C VAL A 76 -17.01 7.52 7.13
N HIS A 77 -16.58 6.29 7.38
CA HIS A 77 -15.17 5.92 7.40
C HIS A 77 -14.66 5.55 6.00
N ALA A 78 -15.55 5.01 5.15
CA ALA A 78 -15.28 4.77 3.74
C ALA A 78 -16.59 4.77 2.94
N ALA A 79 -16.53 5.27 1.71
CA ALA A 79 -17.61 5.33 0.75
C ALA A 79 -17.17 4.72 -0.59
N VAL A 80 -17.69 3.55 -0.92
CA VAL A 80 -17.31 2.80 -2.13
C VAL A 80 -18.43 2.90 -3.17
N LEU A 81 -18.09 3.38 -4.36
CA LEU A 81 -18.97 3.30 -5.53
C LEU A 81 -18.74 1.93 -6.20
N ALA A 82 -19.63 0.98 -5.94
CA ALA A 82 -19.42 -0.41 -6.32
C ALA A 82 -19.66 -0.69 -7.82
N GLU A 83 -20.20 0.28 -8.58
CA GLU A 83 -20.47 0.12 -10.00
C GLU A 83 -19.20 -0.32 -10.76
N GLY A 84 -19.28 -1.45 -11.46
CA GLY A 84 -18.16 -1.99 -12.22
C GLY A 84 -17.00 -2.56 -11.38
N LEU A 85 -17.05 -2.51 -10.05
CA LEU A 85 -16.01 -3.10 -9.21
C LEU A 85 -16.28 -4.58 -8.98
N PHE A 86 -15.27 -5.42 -9.20
CA PHE A 86 -15.27 -6.81 -8.75
C PHE A 86 -14.61 -6.91 -7.36
N THR A 87 -14.62 -8.09 -6.74
CA THR A 87 -14.25 -8.30 -5.33
C THR A 87 -12.90 -7.66 -4.94
N ASP A 88 -11.83 -7.86 -5.72
CA ASP A 88 -10.53 -7.29 -5.39
C ASP A 88 -10.50 -5.77 -5.55
N ALA A 89 -11.07 -5.23 -6.63
CA ALA A 89 -11.09 -3.79 -6.87
C ALA A 89 -11.89 -3.03 -5.79
N PHE A 90 -12.99 -3.62 -5.31
CA PHE A 90 -13.72 -3.11 -4.17
C PHE A 90 -12.86 -3.11 -2.90
N ALA A 91 -12.12 -4.20 -2.64
CA ALA A 91 -11.23 -4.29 -1.50
C ALA A 91 -10.08 -3.26 -1.58
N TRP A 92 -9.50 -3.04 -2.77
CA TRP A 92 -8.45 -2.05 -2.96
C TRP A 92 -8.92 -0.63 -2.64
N ASP A 93 -10.09 -0.24 -3.14
CA ASP A 93 -10.68 1.08 -2.87
C ASP A 93 -11.00 1.24 -1.37
N LEU A 94 -11.73 0.28 -0.79
CA LEU A 94 -12.09 0.30 0.62
C LEU A 94 -10.85 0.38 1.54
N ALA A 95 -9.87 -0.49 1.30
CA ALA A 95 -8.66 -0.55 2.14
C ALA A 95 -7.82 0.73 2.04
N ARG A 96 -7.74 1.36 0.86
CA ARG A 96 -7.07 2.64 0.66
C ARG A 96 -7.74 3.77 1.42
N GLN A 97 -9.06 3.89 1.34
CA GLN A 97 -9.82 4.92 2.08
C GLN A 97 -9.63 4.79 3.60
N LEU A 98 -9.44 3.57 4.09
CA LEU A 98 -9.17 3.29 5.50
C LEU A 98 -7.70 3.43 5.91
N GLY A 99 -6.81 3.79 4.98
CA GLY A 99 -5.38 4.02 5.23
C GLY A 99 -4.56 2.74 5.39
N TYR A 100 -5.02 1.61 4.86
CA TYR A 100 -4.28 0.33 4.86
C TYR A 100 -3.56 0.04 3.54
N GLY A 101 -3.67 0.95 2.56
CA GLY A 101 -3.23 0.70 1.19
C GLY A 101 -4.13 -0.31 0.47
N PRO A 102 -3.83 -0.68 -0.78
CA PRO A 102 -4.64 -1.63 -1.51
C PRO A 102 -4.43 -3.06 -0.98
N LEU A 103 -5.45 -3.63 -0.33
CA LEU A 103 -5.41 -4.98 0.22
C LEU A 103 -6.29 -5.96 -0.57
N ALA A 104 -5.87 -7.23 -0.61
CA ALA A 104 -6.73 -8.32 -1.05
C ALA A 104 -7.92 -8.53 -0.08
N PRO A 105 -9.06 -9.04 -0.55
CA PRO A 105 -10.30 -9.16 0.24
C PRO A 105 -10.12 -9.82 1.61
N ALA A 106 -9.49 -11.01 1.66
CA ALA A 106 -9.28 -11.73 2.91
C ALA A 106 -8.40 -10.95 3.90
N ARG A 107 -7.34 -10.30 3.40
CA ARG A 107 -6.43 -9.49 4.24
C ARG A 107 -7.13 -8.25 4.80
N LEU A 108 -8.02 -7.64 4.03
CA LEU A 108 -8.83 -6.52 4.49
C LEU A 108 -9.77 -6.95 5.63
N VAL A 109 -10.46 -8.09 5.48
CA VAL A 109 -11.34 -8.64 6.52
C VAL A 109 -10.54 -8.95 7.79
N ASP A 110 -9.39 -9.62 7.67
CA ASP A 110 -8.51 -9.91 8.82
C ASP A 110 -8.06 -8.62 9.53
N ARG A 111 -7.68 -7.60 8.75
CA ARG A 111 -7.22 -6.30 9.27
C ARG A 111 -8.33 -5.59 10.03
N LEU A 112 -9.53 -5.57 9.46
CA LEU A 112 -10.70 -4.96 10.09
C LEU A 112 -11.15 -5.75 11.32
N ALA A 113 -11.13 -7.08 11.28
CA ALA A 113 -11.45 -7.91 12.44
C ALA A 113 -10.52 -7.64 13.64
N ALA A 114 -9.25 -7.32 13.38
CA ALA A 114 -8.29 -6.93 14.40
C ALA A 114 -8.49 -5.48 14.92
N ASP A 115 -9.19 -4.63 14.17
CA ASP A 115 -9.46 -3.23 14.53
C ASP A 115 -10.85 -3.08 15.15
N GLN A 116 -10.91 -2.89 16.47
CA GLN A 116 -12.18 -2.79 17.19
C GLN A 116 -12.85 -1.41 17.13
N ARG A 117 -12.29 -0.45 16.38
CA ARG A 117 -12.89 0.87 16.23
C ARG A 117 -14.21 0.78 15.45
N PRO A 118 -15.23 1.59 15.78
CA PRO A 118 -16.46 1.64 15.01
C PRO A 118 -16.19 1.93 13.54
N LEU A 119 -16.86 1.21 12.64
CA LEU A 119 -16.73 1.36 11.20
C LEU A 119 -18.10 1.64 10.59
N LEU A 120 -18.28 2.79 9.94
CA LEU A 120 -19.47 3.11 9.16
C LEU A 120 -19.11 3.13 7.67
N LEU A 121 -19.62 2.14 6.93
CA LEU A 121 -19.42 1.98 5.50
C LEU A 121 -20.61 2.52 4.72
N LEU A 122 -20.34 3.20 3.62
CA LEU A 122 -21.33 3.56 2.62
C LEU A 122 -21.01 2.84 1.32
N VAL A 123 -21.96 2.07 0.79
CA VAL A 123 -21.79 1.33 -0.47
C VAL A 123 -22.88 1.74 -1.45
N ALA A 124 -22.49 2.45 -2.51
CA ALA A 124 -23.38 2.86 -3.59
C ALA A 124 -23.38 1.82 -4.71
N ASP A 125 -24.52 1.69 -5.40
CA ASP A 125 -24.65 0.86 -6.61
C ASP A 125 -24.16 -0.60 -6.48
N LEU A 126 -24.32 -1.25 -5.32
CA LEU A 126 -23.84 -2.63 -5.09
C LEU A 126 -24.38 -3.63 -6.12
N HIS A 127 -25.61 -3.38 -6.59
CA HIS A 127 -26.32 -4.17 -7.59
C HIS A 127 -25.77 -4.04 -9.01
N ARG A 128 -24.89 -3.06 -9.26
CA ARG A 128 -24.21 -2.81 -10.53
C ARG A 128 -22.72 -3.16 -10.45
N SER A 129 -22.32 -3.85 -9.38
CA SER A 129 -20.95 -4.36 -9.24
C SER A 129 -20.69 -5.55 -10.16
N GLY A 130 -19.42 -5.95 -10.25
CA GLY A 130 -18.93 -6.91 -11.22
C GLY A 130 -18.62 -6.27 -12.57
N ARG A 131 -17.78 -6.96 -13.35
CA ARG A 131 -17.26 -6.44 -14.62
C ARG A 131 -17.21 -7.51 -15.71
N GLY A 132 -17.35 -7.08 -16.97
CA GLY A 132 -17.43 -7.99 -18.12
C GLY A 132 -18.82 -8.64 -18.32
N PRO A 133 -18.91 -9.69 -19.17
CA PRO A 133 -20.16 -10.35 -19.54
C PRO A 133 -20.66 -11.31 -18.45
N ALA A 134 -21.99 -11.41 -18.30
CA ALA A 134 -22.68 -12.04 -17.17
C ALA A 134 -22.43 -13.56 -16.99
N ASP A 135 -21.91 -14.23 -18.02
CA ASP A 135 -21.50 -15.63 -17.99
C ASP A 135 -20.21 -15.87 -17.21
N ARG A 136 -19.49 -14.81 -16.82
CA ARG A 136 -18.23 -14.89 -16.09
C ARG A 136 -18.41 -14.72 -14.58
N PRO A 137 -17.60 -15.41 -13.75
CA PRO A 137 -17.71 -15.32 -12.29
C PRO A 137 -17.60 -13.88 -11.77
N LEU A 138 -16.61 -13.11 -12.24
CA LEU A 138 -16.35 -11.74 -11.78
C LEU A 138 -17.35 -10.69 -12.28
N ALA A 139 -18.28 -11.07 -13.16
CA ALA A 139 -19.35 -10.20 -13.62
C ALA A 139 -20.58 -10.22 -12.71
N ARG A 140 -20.64 -11.12 -11.72
CA ARG A 140 -21.81 -11.32 -10.87
C ARG A 140 -21.66 -10.54 -9.56
N PRO A 141 -22.54 -9.56 -9.27
CA PRO A 141 -22.55 -8.84 -7.99
C PRO A 141 -22.56 -9.76 -6.77
N ARG A 142 -23.23 -10.91 -6.90
CA ARG A 142 -23.35 -11.91 -5.83
C ARG A 142 -22.00 -12.42 -5.32
N ASN A 143 -20.99 -12.54 -6.19
CA ASN A 143 -19.67 -13.00 -5.76
C ASN A 143 -19.01 -11.99 -4.82
N LEU A 144 -19.04 -10.70 -5.17
CA LEU A 144 -18.54 -9.64 -4.30
C LEU A 144 -19.31 -9.58 -2.97
N VAL A 145 -20.61 -9.87 -3.00
CA VAL A 145 -21.43 -9.96 -1.79
C VAL A 145 -21.00 -11.11 -0.88
N GLU A 146 -20.88 -12.32 -1.43
CA GLU A 146 -20.56 -13.54 -0.68
C GLU A 146 -19.09 -13.54 -0.18
N ASP A 147 -18.16 -13.08 -1.03
CA ASP A 147 -16.72 -13.17 -0.76
C ASP A 147 -16.19 -12.02 0.11
N LEU A 148 -16.89 -10.87 0.17
CA LEU A 148 -16.39 -9.69 0.86
C LEU A 148 -17.46 -8.91 1.66
N VAL A 149 -18.59 -8.53 1.05
CA VAL A 149 -19.55 -7.66 1.75
C VAL A 149 -20.14 -8.38 2.97
N VAL A 150 -20.60 -9.63 2.85
CA VAL A 150 -21.14 -10.40 3.98
C VAL A 150 -20.12 -10.55 5.11
N PRO A 151 -18.86 -10.99 4.86
CA PRO A 151 -17.81 -10.98 5.87
C PRO A 151 -17.64 -9.65 6.61
N LEU A 152 -17.70 -8.51 5.89
CA LEU A 152 -17.60 -7.18 6.50
C LEU A 152 -18.79 -6.86 7.40
N LEU A 153 -20.01 -7.26 7.01
CA LEU A 153 -21.25 -7.05 7.79
C LEU A 153 -21.33 -7.91 9.05
N GLU A 154 -20.62 -9.05 9.06
CA GLU A 154 -20.55 -9.94 10.22
C GLU A 154 -19.64 -9.39 11.34
N LEU A 155 -18.70 -8.49 11.02
CA LEU A 155 -17.84 -7.86 12.02
C LEU A 155 -18.66 -7.02 13.02
N PRO A 156 -18.48 -7.19 14.35
CA PRO A 156 -19.32 -6.56 15.38
C PRO A 156 -19.34 -5.02 15.35
N GLN A 157 -18.24 -4.41 14.93
CA GLN A 157 -18.01 -2.97 14.85
C GLN A 157 -18.50 -2.32 13.56
N THR A 158 -18.88 -3.11 12.54
CA THR A 158 -19.33 -2.59 11.24
C THR A 158 -20.81 -2.20 11.27
N ARG A 159 -21.07 -0.97 10.85
CA ARG A 159 -22.35 -0.49 10.36
C ARG A 159 -22.24 -0.17 8.88
N ALA A 160 -23.31 -0.38 8.13
CA ALA A 160 -23.30 -0.17 6.69
C ALA A 160 -24.61 0.41 6.15
N LEU A 161 -24.47 1.42 5.29
CA LEU A 161 -25.55 1.96 4.47
C LEU A 161 -25.32 1.51 3.02
N ILE A 162 -26.21 0.66 2.50
CA ILE A 162 -25.97 -0.07 1.24
C ILE A 162 -27.11 0.16 0.25
N GLU A 163 -26.79 0.68 -0.92
CA GLU A 163 -27.71 0.75 -2.05
C GLU A 163 -27.72 -0.58 -2.83
N VAL A 164 -28.86 -1.27 -2.83
CA VAL A 164 -29.04 -2.58 -3.50
C VAL A 164 -30.02 -2.55 -4.68
N GLY A 165 -30.61 -1.39 -4.99
CA GLY A 165 -31.69 -1.28 -5.98
C GLY A 165 -32.85 -2.24 -5.61
N ASP A 166 -33.37 -2.96 -6.61
CA ASP A 166 -34.46 -3.95 -6.42
C ASP A 166 -33.98 -5.41 -6.58
N SER A 167 -32.68 -5.64 -6.42
CA SER A 167 -32.01 -6.88 -6.83
C SER A 167 -32.16 -8.06 -5.85
N GLY A 168 -32.57 -7.82 -4.60
CA GLY A 168 -32.61 -8.85 -3.55
C GLY A 168 -31.24 -9.47 -3.22
N LEU A 169 -30.12 -8.80 -3.57
CA LEU A 169 -28.77 -9.39 -3.48
C LEU A 169 -28.37 -9.85 -2.08
N LEU A 170 -28.86 -9.19 -1.04
CA LEU A 170 -28.57 -9.51 0.35
C LEU A 170 -29.64 -10.40 1.00
N ASP A 171 -30.71 -10.80 0.31
CA ASP A 171 -31.81 -11.55 0.92
C ASP A 171 -31.39 -12.93 1.46
N GLY A 172 -30.28 -13.49 0.95
CA GLY A 172 -29.70 -14.76 1.43
C GLY A 172 -28.76 -14.63 2.64
N TRP A 173 -28.40 -13.42 3.05
CA TRP A 173 -27.56 -13.18 4.23
C TRP A 173 -28.38 -13.34 5.52
N ALA A 174 -27.85 -14.03 6.52
CA ALA A 174 -28.56 -14.34 7.76
C ALA A 174 -29.09 -13.10 8.51
N GLY A 175 -28.40 -11.95 8.39
CA GLY A 175 -28.81 -10.69 9.00
C GLY A 175 -29.83 -9.88 8.21
N ALA A 176 -30.22 -10.32 7.00
CA ALA A 176 -31.08 -9.53 6.10
C ALA A 176 -32.45 -9.22 6.69
N GLY A 177 -33.05 -10.18 7.42
CA GLY A 177 -34.34 -9.98 8.07
C GLY A 177 -34.33 -9.00 9.24
N ALA A 178 -33.13 -8.66 9.75
CA ALA A 178 -32.95 -7.65 10.79
C ALA A 178 -32.53 -6.29 10.24
N ALA A 179 -32.19 -6.18 8.94
CA ALA A 179 -31.73 -4.92 8.34
C ALA A 179 -32.88 -3.90 8.24
N GLU A 180 -32.57 -2.63 8.51
CA GLU A 180 -33.50 -1.53 8.26
C GLU A 180 -33.56 -1.26 6.76
N THR A 181 -34.73 -0.93 6.22
CA THR A 181 -34.89 -0.72 4.77
C THR A 181 -35.57 0.62 4.51
N VAL A 182 -34.92 1.45 3.69
CA VAL A 182 -35.47 2.67 3.11
C VAL A 182 -35.79 2.39 1.64
N ASP A 183 -37.07 2.32 1.31
CA ASP A 183 -37.54 2.07 -0.06
C ASP A 183 -38.01 3.37 -0.71
N LEU A 184 -37.31 3.80 -1.77
CA LEU A 184 -37.62 5.02 -2.51
C LEU A 184 -38.65 4.81 -3.63
N GLY A 185 -39.11 3.58 -3.85
CA GLY A 185 -40.12 3.22 -4.85
C GLY A 185 -39.64 3.27 -6.31
N ASP A 186 -40.60 3.14 -7.22
CA ASP A 186 -40.39 3.02 -8.67
C ASP A 186 -40.88 4.26 -9.43
N PRO A 187 -40.04 5.29 -9.64
CA PRO A 187 -40.38 6.38 -10.53
C PRO A 187 -40.34 5.92 -12.00
N ALA A 188 -41.16 6.53 -12.86
CA ALA A 188 -41.08 6.31 -14.30
C ALA A 188 -39.69 6.67 -14.85
N PHE A 189 -38.85 5.65 -15.08
CA PHE A 189 -37.52 5.79 -15.65
C PHE A 189 -37.49 5.34 -17.10
N ALA A 190 -37.13 6.25 -18.00
CA ALA A 190 -36.81 5.90 -19.38
C ALA A 190 -35.32 5.52 -19.46
N PRO A 191 -34.96 4.27 -19.83
CA PRO A 191 -33.57 3.91 -20.00
C PRO A 191 -32.94 4.75 -21.11
N GLY A 192 -31.82 5.39 -20.79
CA GLY A 192 -30.94 5.96 -21.81
C GLY A 192 -30.40 4.85 -22.74
N PRO A 193 -29.84 5.22 -23.90
CA PRO A 193 -29.16 4.25 -24.76
C PRO A 193 -28.07 3.54 -23.95
N GLY A 194 -27.97 2.21 -24.15
CA GLY A 194 -26.87 1.43 -23.58
C GLY A 194 -25.52 1.90 -24.12
N PRO A 195 -24.41 1.50 -23.49
CA PRO A 195 -23.08 1.84 -23.99
C PRO A 195 -22.92 1.38 -25.43
N ALA A 196 -22.26 2.21 -26.25
CA ALA A 196 -22.06 1.91 -27.67
C ALA A 196 -21.17 0.66 -27.83
N ALA A 197 -21.37 -0.06 -28.95
CA ALA A 197 -20.54 -1.21 -29.28
C ALA A 197 -19.06 -0.80 -29.49
N TYR A 198 -18.14 -1.75 -29.30
CA TYR A 198 -16.69 -1.50 -29.34
C TYR A 198 -16.21 -0.86 -30.65
N ASP A 199 -16.72 -1.32 -31.78
CA ASP A 199 -16.42 -0.78 -33.11
C ASP A 199 -16.88 0.68 -33.24
N VAL A 200 -18.06 1.01 -32.71
CA VAL A 200 -18.59 2.38 -32.68
C VAL A 200 -17.77 3.27 -31.77
N LEU A 201 -17.38 2.78 -30.58
CA LEU A 201 -16.54 3.53 -29.64
C LEU A 201 -15.17 3.87 -30.21
N THR A 202 -14.60 2.99 -31.03
CA THR A 202 -13.22 3.12 -31.52
C THR A 202 -13.10 3.68 -32.94
N ALA A 203 -14.18 3.68 -33.73
CA ALA A 203 -14.16 4.09 -35.14
C ALA A 203 -13.62 5.51 -35.39
N GLY A 204 -13.83 6.44 -34.45
CA GLY A 204 -13.43 7.84 -34.58
C GLY A 204 -12.08 8.20 -33.95
N LEU A 205 -11.39 7.25 -33.32
CA LEU A 205 -10.16 7.54 -32.58
C LEU A 205 -8.95 7.67 -33.50
N THR A 206 -8.05 8.59 -33.16
CA THR A 206 -6.78 8.74 -33.85
C THR A 206 -5.94 7.47 -33.74
N ARG A 207 -5.19 7.15 -34.80
CA ARG A 207 -4.27 6.02 -34.82
C ARG A 207 -2.83 6.46 -35.05
N THR A 208 -1.89 5.73 -34.47
CA THR A 208 -0.47 5.85 -34.72
C THR A 208 -0.11 5.34 -36.14
N PRO A 209 1.09 5.65 -36.68
CA PRO A 209 1.50 5.16 -37.99
C PRO A 209 1.55 3.64 -38.13
N ASP A 210 1.75 2.91 -37.03
CA ASP A 210 1.69 1.45 -36.96
C ASP A 210 0.27 0.89 -36.74
N GLY A 211 -0.75 1.76 -36.76
CA GLY A 211 -2.17 1.39 -36.77
C GLY A 211 -2.82 1.21 -35.40
N ARG A 212 -2.10 1.46 -34.30
CA ARG A 212 -2.65 1.38 -32.93
C ARG A 212 -3.47 2.61 -32.59
N ILE A 213 -4.42 2.48 -31.67
CA ILE A 213 -5.22 3.60 -31.20
C ILE A 213 -4.38 4.49 -30.27
N ARG A 214 -4.51 5.82 -30.40
CA ARG A 214 -3.95 6.78 -29.46
C ARG A 214 -4.87 6.93 -28.24
N TRP A 215 -4.66 6.06 -27.26
CA TRP A 215 -5.49 6.02 -26.05
C TRP A 215 -5.29 7.22 -25.13
N ASP A 216 -4.17 7.91 -25.21
CA ASP A 216 -3.92 9.20 -24.55
C ASP A 216 -4.95 10.26 -24.96
N GLU A 217 -5.44 10.21 -26.21
CA GLU A 217 -6.44 11.15 -26.74
C GLU A 217 -7.90 10.67 -26.62
N ALA A 218 -8.11 9.42 -26.22
CA ALA A 218 -9.44 8.88 -26.05
C ALA A 218 -10.13 9.51 -24.82
N THR A 219 -11.43 9.71 -24.91
CA THR A 219 -12.21 10.23 -23.77
C THR A 219 -12.17 9.25 -22.60
N GLY A 220 -12.34 9.76 -21.38
CA GLY A 220 -12.38 8.92 -20.18
C GLY A 220 -13.40 7.78 -20.28
N ASP A 221 -14.58 8.06 -20.85
CA ASP A 221 -15.63 7.06 -21.06
C ASP A 221 -15.21 5.93 -22.01
N VAL A 222 -14.53 6.27 -23.12
CA VAL A 222 -14.01 5.28 -24.07
C VAL A 222 -12.91 4.44 -23.42
N ARG A 223 -11.98 5.07 -22.69
CA ARG A 223 -10.91 4.36 -21.96
C ARG A 223 -11.46 3.43 -20.89
N GLU A 224 -12.53 3.85 -20.23
CA GLU A 224 -13.15 3.10 -19.15
C GLU A 224 -13.91 1.86 -19.67
N HIS A 225 -14.60 1.99 -20.81
CA HIS A 225 -15.54 0.97 -21.28
C HIS A 225 -15.07 0.15 -22.50
N ALA A 226 -13.97 0.50 -23.18
CA ALA A 226 -13.55 -0.18 -24.42
C ALA A 226 -13.39 -1.70 -24.27
N LEU A 227 -12.66 -2.16 -23.25
CA LEU A 227 -12.46 -3.60 -23.02
C LEU A 227 -13.76 -4.32 -22.63
N ASP A 228 -14.57 -3.66 -21.82
CA ASP A 228 -15.89 -4.15 -21.44
C ASP A 228 -16.82 -4.33 -22.66
N GLN A 229 -16.76 -3.44 -23.65
CA GLN A 229 -17.53 -3.57 -24.89
C GLN A 229 -16.91 -4.61 -25.83
N ALA A 230 -15.59 -4.71 -25.91
CA ALA A 230 -14.91 -5.74 -26.68
C ALA A 230 -15.29 -7.15 -26.20
N LEU A 231 -15.40 -7.33 -24.88
CA LEU A 231 -15.82 -8.57 -24.25
C LEU A 231 -17.28 -8.97 -24.52
N ARG A 232 -18.15 -7.99 -24.84
CA ARG A 232 -19.56 -8.21 -25.17
C ARG A 232 -19.82 -8.37 -26.66
N ALA A 233 -18.79 -8.19 -27.49
CA ALA A 233 -18.91 -8.38 -28.93
C ALA A 233 -19.26 -9.84 -29.27
N PRO A 234 -19.94 -10.11 -30.40
CA PRO A 234 -20.25 -11.46 -30.86
C PRO A 234 -18.99 -12.35 -31.00
N GLU A 235 -17.89 -11.75 -31.45
CA GLU A 235 -16.56 -12.36 -31.55
C GLU A 235 -15.57 -11.54 -30.70
N PRO A 236 -15.41 -11.85 -29.40
CA PRO A 236 -14.65 -11.00 -28.49
C PRO A 236 -13.12 -11.18 -28.65
N GLU A 237 -12.65 -12.33 -29.10
CA GLU A 237 -11.23 -12.69 -29.09
C GLU A 237 -10.31 -11.70 -29.84
N PRO A 238 -10.63 -11.23 -31.05
CA PRO A 238 -9.74 -10.33 -31.79
C PRO A 238 -9.56 -8.98 -31.10
N ALA A 239 -10.66 -8.35 -30.68
CA ALA A 239 -10.67 -7.04 -30.04
C ALA A 239 -10.02 -7.09 -28.64
N VAL A 240 -10.31 -8.13 -27.85
CA VAL A 240 -9.69 -8.32 -26.54
C VAL A 240 -8.18 -8.53 -26.67
N ARG A 241 -7.76 -9.35 -27.63
CA ARG A 241 -6.33 -9.57 -27.89
C ARG A 241 -5.63 -8.29 -28.37
N GLU A 242 -6.28 -7.50 -29.23
CA GLU A 242 -5.76 -6.19 -29.65
C GLU A 242 -5.52 -5.29 -28.42
N LEU A 243 -6.53 -5.12 -27.56
CA LEU A 243 -6.43 -4.29 -26.36
C LEU A 243 -5.37 -4.80 -25.36
N LEU A 244 -5.30 -6.11 -25.10
CA LEU A 244 -4.33 -6.68 -24.16
C LEU A 244 -2.89 -6.70 -24.69
N THR A 245 -2.70 -6.52 -26.00
CA THR A 245 -1.35 -6.42 -26.62
C THR A 245 -0.93 -4.98 -26.90
N ASP A 246 -1.85 -4.02 -26.79
CA ASP A 246 -1.60 -2.61 -26.98
C ASP A 246 -1.10 -1.96 -25.67
N PRO A 247 0.20 -1.62 -25.57
CA PRO A 247 0.72 -0.99 -24.36
C PRO A 247 0.16 0.41 -24.12
N GLY A 248 -0.37 1.10 -25.15
CA GLY A 248 -1.09 2.36 -24.98
C GLY A 248 -2.41 2.17 -24.24
N PHE A 249 -3.15 1.10 -24.59
CA PHE A 249 -4.37 0.74 -23.85
C PHE A 249 -4.04 0.30 -22.42
N LEU A 250 -3.00 -0.52 -22.23
CA LEU A 250 -2.57 -0.92 -20.89
C LEU A 250 -2.13 0.29 -20.04
N LEU A 251 -1.59 1.34 -20.64
CA LEU A 251 -1.20 2.54 -19.90
C LEU A 251 -2.41 3.42 -19.53
N HIS A 252 -3.33 3.65 -20.45
CA HIS A 252 -4.39 4.66 -20.31
C HIS A 252 -5.80 4.10 -20.04
N GLY A 253 -6.05 2.84 -20.39
CA GLY A 253 -7.34 2.17 -20.20
C GLY A 253 -7.65 1.86 -18.74
N SER A 254 -8.87 1.38 -18.51
CA SER A 254 -9.35 1.03 -17.17
C SER A 254 -8.52 -0.07 -16.50
N PRO A 255 -7.84 0.21 -15.38
CA PRO A 255 -7.06 -0.79 -14.66
C PRO A 255 -7.92 -1.90 -14.10
N VAL A 256 -9.14 -1.56 -13.67
CA VAL A 256 -10.14 -2.48 -13.13
C VAL A 256 -10.71 -3.38 -14.23
N SER A 257 -10.99 -2.85 -15.45
CA SER A 257 -11.38 -3.70 -16.59
C SER A 257 -10.32 -4.74 -16.92
N VAL A 258 -9.06 -4.30 -17.03
CA VAL A 258 -7.97 -5.19 -17.41
C VAL A 258 -7.72 -6.21 -16.31
N ALA A 259 -7.80 -5.82 -15.03
CA ALA A 259 -7.66 -6.75 -13.91
C ALA A 259 -8.77 -7.82 -13.91
N ALA A 260 -10.03 -7.41 -14.09
CA ALA A 260 -11.15 -8.34 -14.17
C ALA A 260 -11.02 -9.30 -15.37
N CYS A 261 -10.57 -8.80 -16.52
CA CYS A 261 -10.30 -9.61 -17.71
C CYS A 261 -9.17 -10.62 -17.46
N LEU A 262 -8.05 -10.16 -16.87
CA LEU A 262 -6.87 -10.98 -16.55
C LEU A 262 -7.03 -11.87 -15.30
N ALA A 263 -8.18 -11.86 -14.65
CA ALA A 263 -8.50 -12.85 -13.62
C ALA A 263 -9.23 -14.07 -14.20
N ASP A 264 -9.71 -14.01 -15.46
CA ASP A 264 -10.20 -15.19 -16.19
C ASP A 264 -9.04 -15.85 -16.95
N ASP A 265 -8.58 -17.00 -16.46
CA ASP A 265 -7.47 -17.75 -17.05
C ASP A 265 -7.76 -18.28 -18.46
N ARG A 266 -9.04 -18.32 -18.87
CA ARG A 266 -9.45 -18.77 -20.20
C ARG A 266 -9.13 -17.75 -21.29
N ILE A 267 -8.94 -16.46 -20.93
CA ILE A 267 -8.63 -15.40 -21.89
C ILE A 267 -7.13 -15.43 -22.22
N PRO A 268 -6.73 -15.57 -23.48
CA PRO A 268 -5.31 -15.50 -23.82
C PRO A 268 -4.72 -14.12 -23.48
N ALA A 269 -3.60 -14.11 -22.75
CA ALA A 269 -2.87 -12.89 -22.40
C ALA A 269 -1.40 -13.02 -22.85
N PRO A 270 -0.73 -11.91 -23.21
CA PRO A 270 0.70 -11.91 -23.47
C PRO A 270 1.51 -12.49 -22.30
N PRO A 271 2.65 -13.15 -22.58
CA PRO A 271 3.51 -13.69 -21.53
C PRO A 271 3.88 -12.64 -20.47
N GLY A 272 3.74 -13.03 -19.20
CA GLY A 272 4.04 -12.18 -18.05
C GLY A 272 3.04 -11.07 -17.73
N LEU A 273 2.09 -10.76 -18.63
CA LEU A 273 1.15 -9.66 -18.39
C LEU A 273 0.32 -9.87 -17.11
N ARG A 274 -0.17 -11.10 -16.85
CA ARG A 274 -0.93 -11.39 -15.62
C ARG A 274 -0.11 -11.11 -14.36
N GLN A 275 1.16 -11.50 -14.34
CA GLN A 275 2.04 -11.27 -13.20
C GLN A 275 2.30 -9.77 -13.00
N ALA A 276 2.63 -9.04 -14.08
CA ALA A 276 2.81 -7.59 -14.03
C ALA A 276 1.54 -6.88 -13.56
N TRP A 277 0.38 -7.28 -14.08
CA TRP A 277 -0.89 -6.64 -13.76
C TRP A 277 -1.33 -6.91 -12.31
N ARG A 278 -1.07 -8.10 -11.78
CA ARG A 278 -1.35 -8.42 -10.37
C ARG A 278 -0.63 -7.45 -9.41
N LEU A 279 0.59 -7.05 -9.76
CA LEU A 279 1.39 -6.11 -8.97
C LEU A 279 0.98 -4.65 -9.22
N ALA A 280 0.67 -4.27 -10.47
CA ALA A 280 0.40 -2.89 -10.83
C ALA A 280 -1.05 -2.46 -10.59
N ALA A 281 -2.04 -3.31 -10.87
CA ALA A 281 -3.47 -2.96 -10.84
C ALA A 281 -3.96 -2.38 -9.52
N PRO A 282 -3.54 -2.89 -8.34
CA PRO A 282 -3.99 -2.33 -7.07
C PRO A 282 -3.58 -0.86 -6.89
N HIS A 283 -2.44 -0.45 -7.47
CA HIS A 283 -1.96 0.93 -7.46
C HIS A 283 -2.51 1.74 -8.63
N LEU A 284 -2.60 1.17 -9.84
CA LEU A 284 -3.14 1.88 -11.00
C LEU A 284 -4.62 2.24 -10.86
N ALA A 285 -5.36 1.48 -10.04
CA ALA A 285 -6.76 1.75 -9.69
C ALA A 285 -6.92 2.88 -8.65
N ASP A 286 -5.84 3.53 -8.24
CA ASP A 286 -5.92 4.72 -7.39
C ASP A 286 -6.66 5.87 -8.11
N PRO A 287 -7.71 6.45 -7.51
CA PRO A 287 -8.41 7.60 -8.07
C PRO A 287 -7.49 8.80 -8.35
N GLU A 288 -6.40 8.97 -7.61
CA GLU A 288 -5.42 10.05 -7.85
C GLU A 288 -4.71 9.89 -9.21
N LEU A 289 -4.66 8.65 -9.75
CA LEU A 289 -4.09 8.32 -11.06
C LEU A 289 -5.15 8.19 -12.17
N ALA A 290 -6.39 8.65 -11.92
CA ALA A 290 -7.47 8.54 -12.89
C ALA A 290 -7.33 9.51 -14.07
N ASP A 291 -6.72 10.69 -13.87
CA ASP A 291 -6.45 11.66 -14.94
C ASP A 291 -5.13 11.32 -15.66
N PRO A 292 -5.18 10.82 -16.91
CA PRO A 292 -3.97 10.39 -17.60
C PRO A 292 -3.08 11.56 -18.03
N GLU A 293 -3.61 12.76 -18.22
CA GLU A 293 -2.77 13.91 -18.62
C GLU A 293 -1.72 14.23 -17.54
N GLN A 294 -2.11 14.07 -16.28
CA GLN A 294 -1.25 14.37 -15.12
C GLN A 294 -0.45 13.15 -14.65
N SER A 295 -0.99 11.93 -14.84
CA SER A 295 -0.44 10.71 -14.25
C SER A 295 0.29 9.78 -15.22
N THR A 296 0.39 10.11 -16.52
CA THR A 296 0.99 9.20 -17.54
C THR A 296 2.39 8.72 -17.15
N ALA A 297 3.26 9.62 -16.70
CA ALA A 297 4.64 9.26 -16.33
C ALA A 297 4.66 8.35 -15.09
N GLU A 298 3.81 8.62 -14.09
CA GLU A 298 3.70 7.82 -12.88
C GLU A 298 3.12 6.44 -13.15
N ARG A 299 2.01 6.35 -13.90
CA ARG A 299 1.41 5.09 -14.35
C ARG A 299 2.42 4.26 -15.16
N ALA A 300 3.20 4.92 -16.02
CA ALA A 300 4.24 4.25 -16.78
C ALA A 300 5.37 3.75 -15.88
N ALA A 301 5.81 4.53 -14.89
CA ALA A 301 6.84 4.11 -13.93
C ALA A 301 6.38 2.92 -13.06
N LEU A 302 5.14 2.97 -12.56
CA LEU A 302 4.47 1.89 -11.84
C LEU A 302 4.41 0.60 -12.66
N LEU A 303 3.79 0.68 -13.84
CA LEU A 303 3.60 -0.48 -14.71
C LEU A 303 4.93 -1.01 -15.26
N HIS A 304 5.90 -0.12 -15.52
CA HIS A 304 7.26 -0.50 -15.89
C HIS A 304 7.92 -1.33 -14.78
N THR A 305 7.83 -0.88 -13.53
CA THR A 305 8.39 -1.58 -12.37
C THR A 305 7.81 -2.99 -12.25
N ALA A 306 6.49 -3.13 -12.40
CA ALA A 306 5.81 -4.43 -12.34
C ALA A 306 6.12 -5.34 -13.55
N ALA A 307 6.28 -4.76 -14.74
CA ALA A 307 6.54 -5.50 -15.97
C ALA A 307 8.01 -5.91 -16.14
N LEU A 308 8.96 -5.22 -15.52
CA LEU A 308 10.39 -5.37 -15.81
C LEU A 308 10.91 -6.81 -15.66
N GLY A 309 10.43 -7.53 -14.64
CA GLY A 309 10.84 -8.91 -14.36
C GLY A 309 10.00 -10.00 -15.02
N SER A 310 8.88 -9.65 -15.66
CA SER A 310 7.87 -10.62 -16.13
C SER A 310 7.45 -10.43 -17.59
N SER A 311 7.39 -9.18 -18.08
CA SER A 311 6.96 -8.81 -19.44
C SER A 311 7.96 -7.85 -20.12
N PRO A 312 9.06 -8.35 -20.71
CA PRO A 312 10.13 -7.52 -21.29
C PRO A 312 9.69 -6.61 -22.44
N THR A 313 8.69 -7.03 -23.23
CA THR A 313 8.16 -6.23 -24.34
C THR A 313 7.40 -5.01 -23.83
N LEU A 314 6.54 -5.19 -22.82
CA LEU A 314 5.80 -4.10 -22.19
C LEU A 314 6.76 -3.15 -21.47
N ALA A 315 7.69 -3.68 -20.67
CA ALA A 315 8.68 -2.86 -19.97
C ALA A 315 9.49 -1.97 -20.94
N ARG A 316 9.98 -2.52 -22.06
CA ARG A 316 10.72 -1.74 -23.06
C ARG A 316 9.91 -0.61 -23.68
N TYR A 317 8.61 -0.79 -23.88
CA TYR A 317 7.73 0.27 -24.38
C TYR A 317 7.54 1.38 -23.34
N LEU A 318 7.38 1.01 -22.06
CA LEU A 318 7.09 1.95 -20.98
C LEU A 318 8.32 2.75 -20.53
N LEU A 319 9.53 2.22 -20.69
CA LEU A 319 10.77 2.82 -20.18
C LEU A 319 10.96 4.31 -20.57
N PRO A 320 10.78 4.75 -21.83
CA PRO A 320 10.91 6.16 -22.19
C PRO A 320 9.91 7.07 -21.47
N LEU A 321 8.70 6.57 -21.19
CA LEU A 321 7.66 7.31 -20.47
C LEU A 321 7.92 7.32 -18.97
N ALA A 322 8.33 6.18 -18.41
CA ALA A 322 8.71 6.03 -17.00
C ALA A 322 9.87 6.95 -16.61
N ARG A 323 10.85 7.15 -17.51
CA ARG A 323 11.97 8.10 -17.31
C ARG A 323 11.55 9.57 -17.22
N ASN A 324 10.29 9.89 -17.52
CA ASN A 324 9.75 11.24 -17.29
C ASN A 324 9.22 11.43 -15.86
N HIS A 325 9.18 10.37 -15.05
CA HIS A 325 8.79 10.42 -13.65
C HIS A 325 9.99 10.69 -12.73
N VAL A 326 9.75 10.88 -11.42
CA VAL A 326 10.79 11.08 -10.40
C VAL A 326 11.57 9.79 -10.06
N TYR A 327 11.11 8.63 -10.53
CA TYR A 327 11.81 7.37 -10.41
C TYR A 327 11.56 6.49 -11.65
N SER A 328 12.49 5.57 -11.92
CA SER A 328 12.28 4.49 -12.88
C SER A 328 12.92 3.20 -12.38
N ALA A 329 12.30 2.05 -12.62
CA ALA A 329 12.88 0.78 -12.20
C ALA A 329 14.13 0.44 -13.02
N ALA A 330 15.22 0.06 -12.34
CA ALA A 330 16.48 -0.34 -12.97
C ALA A 330 16.50 -1.85 -13.26
N TRP A 331 16.02 -2.67 -12.32
CA TRP A 331 15.88 -4.11 -12.45
C TRP A 331 14.78 -4.62 -11.51
N ALA A 332 14.23 -5.79 -11.83
CA ALA A 332 13.27 -6.51 -10.98
C ALA A 332 13.51 -8.02 -11.07
N ARG A 333 13.46 -8.69 -9.92
CA ARG A 333 13.63 -10.12 -9.73
C ARG A 333 12.43 -10.66 -8.95
N PRO A 334 11.32 -10.94 -9.64
CA PRO A 334 10.18 -11.58 -9.01
C PRO A 334 10.60 -12.94 -8.45
N ASP A 335 9.95 -13.35 -7.37
CA ASP A 335 10.14 -14.68 -6.75
C ASP A 335 11.55 -14.94 -6.16
N THR A 336 12.44 -13.94 -6.16
CA THR A 336 13.71 -13.96 -5.43
C THR A 336 13.53 -13.23 -4.10
N ALA A 337 13.11 -13.97 -3.09
CA ALA A 337 12.84 -13.41 -1.77
C ALA A 337 14.11 -12.85 -1.11
N VAL A 338 13.99 -11.68 -0.47
CA VAL A 338 15.08 -11.03 0.25
C VAL A 338 14.61 -10.66 1.66
N THR A 339 15.27 -11.21 2.67
CA THR A 339 14.90 -11.02 4.08
C THR A 339 15.74 -9.97 4.80
N ALA A 340 16.92 -9.64 4.28
CA ALA A 340 17.77 -8.58 4.81
C ALA A 340 18.64 -7.98 3.70
N LEU A 341 18.89 -6.68 3.80
CA LEU A 341 19.76 -5.91 2.90
C LEU A 341 20.66 -5.00 3.73
N ALA A 342 21.92 -4.87 3.35
CA ALA A 342 22.82 -3.84 3.87
C ALA A 342 23.78 -3.36 2.78
N ALA A 343 24.24 -2.12 2.91
CA ALA A 343 25.33 -1.61 2.07
C ALA A 343 26.62 -2.40 2.34
N ALA A 344 27.41 -2.67 1.31
CA ALA A 344 28.75 -3.24 1.44
C ALA A 344 29.78 -2.11 1.54
N PRO A 345 30.32 -1.79 2.74
CA PRO A 345 31.15 -0.61 2.88
C PRO A 345 32.48 -0.76 2.16
N GLY A 346 32.86 0.26 1.39
CA GLY A 346 34.10 0.25 0.59
C GLY A 346 33.91 -0.16 -0.86
N GLU A 347 32.74 -0.70 -1.23
CA GLU A 347 32.36 -1.05 -2.60
C GLU A 347 31.12 -0.20 -2.99
N PRO A 348 31.31 0.99 -3.59
CA PRO A 348 30.20 1.86 -3.96
C PRO A 348 29.17 1.14 -4.85
N GLY A 349 27.89 1.23 -4.49
CA GLY A 349 26.82 0.59 -5.23
C GLY A 349 26.63 -0.91 -4.94
N ALA A 350 27.48 -1.54 -4.14
CA ALA A 350 27.31 -2.95 -3.76
C ALA A 350 26.51 -3.11 -2.45
N LEU A 351 25.69 -4.15 -2.40
CA LEU A 351 24.84 -4.53 -1.27
C LEU A 351 25.06 -5.99 -0.91
N VAL A 352 24.92 -6.34 0.36
CA VAL A 352 24.78 -7.74 0.79
C VAL A 352 23.29 -8.02 0.96
N ALA A 353 22.81 -9.07 0.30
CA ALA A 353 21.45 -9.55 0.40
C ALA A 353 21.42 -10.93 1.07
N ALA A 354 20.41 -11.16 1.91
CA ALA A 354 20.09 -12.47 2.44
C ALA A 354 18.78 -12.99 1.88
N ASP A 355 18.72 -14.29 1.64
CA ASP A 355 17.49 -14.99 1.29
C ASP A 355 16.84 -15.66 2.53
N PRO A 356 15.61 -16.21 2.40
CA PRO A 356 14.94 -16.93 3.48
C PRO A 356 15.62 -18.24 3.91
N LEU A 357 16.61 -18.74 3.17
CA LEU A 357 17.43 -19.89 3.52
C LEU A 357 18.72 -19.49 4.24
N GLY A 358 18.96 -18.19 4.42
CA GLY A 358 20.15 -17.66 5.08
C GLY A 358 21.39 -17.59 4.20
N ASP A 359 21.25 -17.85 2.90
CA ASP A 359 22.32 -17.68 1.94
C ASP A 359 22.54 -16.18 1.71
N LEU A 360 23.80 -15.78 1.70
CA LEU A 360 24.21 -14.39 1.51
C LEU A 360 24.85 -14.22 0.13
N ALA A 361 24.52 -13.14 -0.54
CA ALA A 361 25.10 -12.79 -1.84
C ALA A 361 25.42 -11.30 -1.94
N LEU A 362 26.53 -11.00 -2.63
CA LEU A 362 26.87 -9.65 -3.03
C LEU A 362 26.05 -9.29 -4.28
N LEU A 363 25.37 -8.16 -4.21
CA LEU A 363 24.42 -7.66 -5.19
C LEU A 363 24.86 -6.27 -5.64
N ASP A 364 24.94 -6.04 -6.95
CA ASP A 364 25.09 -4.70 -7.50
C ASP A 364 23.73 -3.97 -7.50
N ALA A 365 23.63 -2.82 -6.81
CA ALA A 365 22.36 -2.11 -6.64
C ALA A 365 21.79 -1.55 -7.95
N ALA A 366 22.63 -1.25 -8.93
CA ALA A 366 22.22 -0.63 -10.18
C ALA A 366 21.73 -1.63 -11.23
N THR A 367 22.32 -2.82 -11.25
CA THR A 367 22.06 -3.87 -12.26
C THR A 367 21.33 -5.07 -11.68
N GLY A 368 21.35 -5.22 -10.37
CA GLY A 368 20.81 -6.36 -9.64
C GLY A 368 21.64 -7.61 -9.84
N GLN A 369 22.81 -7.57 -10.46
CA GLN A 369 23.62 -8.78 -10.67
C GLN A 369 24.20 -9.29 -9.35
N SER A 370 24.13 -10.62 -9.16
CA SER A 370 24.79 -11.28 -8.04
C SER A 370 26.25 -11.51 -8.45
N THR A 371 27.18 -10.87 -7.75
CA THR A 371 28.61 -10.87 -8.12
C THR A 371 29.40 -11.94 -7.38
N ALA A 372 29.03 -12.28 -6.15
CA ALA A 372 29.66 -13.32 -5.36
C ALA A 372 28.70 -13.90 -4.31
N ALA A 373 28.89 -15.17 -3.96
CA ALA A 373 28.30 -15.73 -2.74
C ALA A 373 29.15 -15.30 -1.53
N VAL A 374 28.49 -15.02 -0.41
CA VAL A 374 29.15 -14.61 0.83
C VAL A 374 28.97 -15.71 1.89
N PRO A 375 30.03 -16.13 2.60
CA PRO A 375 29.92 -17.14 3.64
C PRO A 375 28.96 -16.72 4.76
N SER A 376 28.04 -17.62 5.09
CA SER A 376 27.03 -17.45 6.14
C SER A 376 26.96 -18.70 7.01
N PRO A 377 26.73 -18.59 8.33
CA PRO A 377 26.41 -19.75 9.15
C PRO A 377 25.14 -20.44 8.63
N SER A 378 25.19 -21.74 8.41
CA SER A 378 24.07 -22.51 7.79
C SER A 378 22.74 -22.45 8.55
N THR A 379 22.78 -22.11 9.84
CA THR A 379 21.61 -21.94 10.72
C THR A 379 21.12 -20.49 10.80
N ALA A 380 21.88 -19.53 10.29
CA ALA A 380 21.46 -18.14 10.30
C ALA A 380 20.27 -17.98 9.34
N ARG A 381 19.22 -17.31 9.82
CA ARG A 381 18.06 -16.88 9.02
C ARG A 381 17.87 -15.40 9.30
N PRO A 382 18.69 -14.55 8.67
CA PRO A 382 18.76 -13.15 9.04
C PRO A 382 17.53 -12.39 8.53
N ASN A 383 16.96 -11.57 9.39
CA ASN A 383 15.93 -10.58 9.06
C ASN A 383 16.46 -9.14 9.22
N GLY A 384 17.74 -8.98 9.54
CA GLY A 384 18.48 -7.73 9.51
C GLY A 384 19.98 -8.01 9.58
N MET A 385 20.80 -7.08 9.10
CA MET A 385 22.26 -7.24 9.15
C MET A 385 22.99 -5.92 9.20
N ALA A 386 24.25 -5.96 9.66
CA ALA A 386 25.24 -4.91 9.49
C ALA A 386 26.54 -5.52 8.97
N VAL A 387 27.19 -4.86 8.01
CA VAL A 387 28.35 -5.36 7.26
C VAL A 387 29.52 -4.40 7.42
N ARG A 388 30.70 -4.85 7.84
CA ARG A 388 31.89 -4.00 7.97
C ARG A 388 32.73 -4.02 6.69
N ARG A 389 33.67 -3.08 6.58
CA ARG A 389 34.64 -2.99 5.44
C ARG A 389 35.52 -4.23 5.29
N ASP A 390 35.77 -4.95 6.38
CA ASP A 390 36.52 -6.21 6.41
C ASP A 390 35.62 -7.43 6.13
N TRP A 391 34.38 -7.21 5.68
CA TRP A 391 33.36 -8.23 5.42
C TRP A 391 32.92 -9.05 6.64
N SER A 392 33.34 -8.67 7.86
CA SER A 392 32.71 -9.18 9.07
C SER A 392 31.30 -8.62 9.19
N MET A 393 30.35 -9.47 9.61
CA MET A 393 28.93 -9.09 9.66
C MET A 393 28.31 -9.45 11.01
N LEU A 394 27.29 -8.69 11.38
CA LEU A 394 26.43 -8.97 12.51
C LEU A 394 25.02 -9.21 11.98
N LEU A 395 24.55 -10.45 12.12
CA LEU A 395 23.26 -10.89 11.60
C LEU A 395 22.23 -10.91 12.73
N LEU A 396 21.08 -10.26 12.54
CA LEU A 396 19.94 -10.38 13.42
C LEU A 396 19.03 -11.49 12.91
N THR A 397 18.63 -12.42 13.79
CA THR A 397 17.65 -13.47 13.47
C THR A 397 16.25 -13.10 13.94
N GLY A 398 15.23 -13.78 13.42
CA GLY A 398 13.86 -13.67 13.94
C GLY A 398 13.69 -14.09 15.41
N THR A 399 14.71 -14.72 16.00
CA THR A 399 14.76 -15.01 17.44
C THR A 399 15.39 -13.88 18.26
N GLY A 400 15.72 -12.73 17.66
CA GLY A 400 16.37 -11.60 18.34
C GLY A 400 17.83 -11.88 18.71
N ALA A 401 18.42 -12.96 18.19
CA ALA A 401 19.82 -13.27 18.39
C ALA A 401 20.68 -12.49 17.41
N LEU A 402 21.80 -11.95 17.89
CA LEU A 402 22.84 -11.34 17.07
C LEU A 402 23.97 -12.34 16.85
N LEU A 403 24.21 -12.71 15.60
CA LEU A 403 25.21 -13.70 15.19
C LEU A 403 26.36 -13.01 14.44
N PRO A 404 27.56 -12.92 15.03
CA PRO A 404 28.74 -12.44 14.31
C PRO A 404 29.23 -13.50 13.32
N THR A 405 29.61 -13.06 12.12
CA THR A 405 30.25 -13.90 11.08
C THR A 405 31.43 -13.16 10.46
N GLY A 406 32.37 -13.90 9.87
CA GLY A 406 33.65 -13.39 9.35
C GLY A 406 34.84 -14.23 9.84
N GLU A 407 36.06 -13.84 9.45
CA GLU A 407 37.29 -14.60 9.79
C GLU A 407 37.59 -14.64 11.30
N ASP A 408 37.23 -13.60 12.06
CA ASP A 408 37.34 -13.59 13.52
C ASP A 408 36.00 -13.17 14.18
N PRO A 409 35.08 -14.11 14.42
CA PRO A 409 33.79 -13.81 15.04
C PRO A 409 33.90 -13.42 16.52
N ALA A 410 35.04 -13.69 17.18
CA ALA A 410 35.36 -13.23 18.53
C ALA A 410 35.85 -11.76 18.57
N ALA A 411 36.00 -11.14 17.40
CA ALA A 411 36.37 -9.74 17.26
C ALA A 411 35.27 -8.77 17.73
N LEU A 412 35.38 -7.53 17.29
CA LEU A 412 34.56 -6.38 17.65
C LEU A 412 33.04 -6.67 17.62
N LEU A 413 32.54 -7.35 16.60
CA LEU A 413 31.11 -7.68 16.47
C LEU A 413 30.63 -8.75 17.48
N GLY A 414 31.50 -9.67 17.88
CA GLY A 414 31.20 -10.66 18.92
C GLY A 414 30.97 -10.02 20.28
N ARG A 415 31.70 -8.95 20.61
CA ARG A 415 31.47 -8.17 21.85
C ARG A 415 30.08 -7.53 21.87
N ILE A 416 29.62 -7.01 20.73
CA ILE A 416 28.26 -6.43 20.59
C ILE A 416 27.20 -7.52 20.78
N ALA A 417 27.37 -8.68 20.14
CA ALA A 417 26.47 -9.82 20.28
C ALA A 417 26.37 -10.31 21.73
N VAL A 418 27.50 -10.47 22.41
CA VAL A 418 27.55 -10.92 23.82
C VAL A 418 26.87 -9.89 24.74
N TYR A 419 27.13 -8.60 24.56
CA TYR A 419 26.50 -7.54 25.35
C TYR A 419 24.97 -7.64 25.28
N HIS A 420 24.41 -7.70 24.07
CA HIS A 420 22.95 -7.76 23.88
C HIS A 420 22.37 -9.10 24.33
N GLY A 421 23.08 -10.22 24.12
CA GLY A 421 22.67 -11.53 24.64
C GLY A 421 22.59 -11.55 26.17
N GLN A 422 23.56 -10.96 26.86
CA GLN A 422 23.55 -10.83 28.32
C GLN A 422 22.45 -9.89 28.81
N ALA A 423 22.22 -8.77 28.11
CA ALA A 423 21.15 -7.83 28.43
C ALA A 423 19.77 -8.49 28.31
N ALA A 424 19.52 -9.23 27.21
CA ALA A 424 18.28 -9.96 26.99
C ALA A 424 18.05 -11.08 28.02
N LEU A 425 19.11 -11.80 28.43
CA LEU A 425 19.02 -12.80 29.50
C LEU A 425 18.69 -12.18 30.85
N SER A 426 19.23 -10.99 31.12
CA SER A 426 18.99 -10.27 32.38
C SER A 426 17.61 -9.61 32.42
N ARG A 427 17.13 -9.13 31.26
CA ARG A 427 15.83 -8.49 31.07
C ARG A 427 15.30 -8.86 29.69
N PRO A 428 14.33 -9.79 29.58
CA PRO A 428 13.83 -10.29 28.30
C PRO A 428 13.38 -9.21 27.32
N GLY A 429 12.85 -8.08 27.80
CA GLY A 429 12.43 -6.96 26.93
C GLY A 429 13.58 -6.21 26.24
N LEU A 430 14.84 -6.36 26.67
CA LEU A 430 15.99 -5.74 25.98
C LEU A 430 16.49 -6.60 24.80
N ARG A 431 15.65 -7.52 24.32
CA ARG A 431 15.95 -8.37 23.18
C ARG A 431 16.06 -7.51 21.92
N PRO A 432 17.13 -7.68 21.12
CA PRO A 432 17.24 -7.03 19.82
C PRO A 432 16.05 -7.36 18.93
N SER A 433 15.41 -6.33 18.39
CA SER A 433 14.27 -6.43 17.48
C SER A 433 14.58 -5.90 16.09
N ALA A 434 15.60 -5.04 15.96
CA ALA A 434 16.04 -4.46 14.70
C ALA A 434 17.53 -4.12 14.73
N ILE A 435 18.17 -4.13 13.55
CA ILE A 435 19.58 -3.75 13.38
C ILE A 435 19.72 -2.90 12.12
N GLY A 436 20.59 -1.90 12.19
CA GLY A 436 20.98 -1.06 11.06
C GLY A 436 22.41 -0.58 11.17
N GLN A 437 22.88 0.12 10.14
CA GLN A 437 24.26 0.56 10.04
C GLN A 437 24.38 1.85 9.20
N SER A 438 25.47 2.59 9.42
CA SER A 438 25.88 3.67 8.53
C SER A 438 26.43 3.16 7.19
N PRO A 439 26.10 3.77 6.04
CA PRO A 439 26.58 3.31 4.72
C PRO A 439 28.11 3.16 4.59
N CYS A 440 28.88 3.91 5.38
CA CYS A 440 30.34 3.86 5.38
C CYS A 440 30.93 2.74 6.27
N GLY A 441 30.09 1.99 6.97
CA GLY A 441 30.48 0.82 7.76
C GLY A 441 31.04 1.13 9.15
N SER A 442 30.96 2.38 9.61
CA SER A 442 31.63 2.83 10.85
C SER A 442 30.75 2.71 12.10
N LEU A 443 29.44 2.53 11.94
CA LEU A 443 28.47 2.51 13.02
C LEU A 443 27.50 1.35 12.85
N VAL A 444 27.12 0.73 13.96
CA VAL A 444 25.97 -0.19 14.04
C VAL A 444 24.98 0.38 15.04
N VAL A 445 23.69 0.28 14.74
CA VAL A 445 22.62 0.59 15.70
C VAL A 445 21.74 -0.62 15.87
N VAL A 446 21.44 -0.94 17.13
CA VAL A 446 20.52 -2.03 17.50
C VAL A 446 19.32 -1.42 18.21
N GLY A 447 18.13 -1.77 17.74
CA GLY A 447 16.86 -1.47 18.41
C GLY A 447 16.37 -2.66 19.22
N ASP A 448 15.64 -2.40 20.31
CA ASP A 448 15.09 -3.46 21.18
C ASP A 448 13.56 -3.43 21.31
N GLU A 449 13.01 -4.48 21.93
CA GLU A 449 11.57 -4.65 22.17
C GLU A 449 10.99 -3.61 23.17
N GLN A 450 11.82 -2.86 23.88
CA GLN A 450 11.41 -1.79 24.81
C GLN A 450 11.49 -0.39 24.20
N GLY A 451 11.84 -0.27 22.92
CA GLY A 451 11.89 1.03 22.23
C GLY A 451 13.21 1.77 22.40
N ASN A 452 14.27 1.11 22.88
CA ASN A 452 15.60 1.70 22.95
C ASN A 452 16.37 1.55 21.64
N ALA A 453 17.23 2.51 21.35
CA ALA A 453 18.26 2.41 20.32
C ALA A 453 19.65 2.46 20.96
N HIS A 454 20.53 1.56 20.50
CA HIS A 454 21.89 1.35 21.00
C HIS A 454 22.90 1.56 19.88
N VAL A 455 23.68 2.64 19.94
CA VAL A 455 24.67 3.01 18.92
C VAL A 455 26.05 2.50 19.31
N TRP A 456 26.70 1.83 18.36
CA TRP A 456 28.03 1.26 18.48
C TRP A 456 28.97 1.85 17.42
N PRO A 457 29.91 2.72 17.82
CA PRO A 457 31.09 3.06 17.02
C PRO A 457 31.97 1.81 16.80
N LEU A 458 32.42 1.60 15.56
CA LEU A 458 33.23 0.43 15.19
C LEU A 458 34.71 0.74 14.99
N GLU A 459 35.11 2.01 14.98
CA GLU A 459 36.53 2.42 14.90
C GLU A 459 37.20 2.35 16.28
N ASP A 460 36.49 2.80 17.32
CA ASP A 460 36.90 2.71 18.73
C ASP A 460 35.74 2.13 19.54
N LEU A 461 35.66 0.79 19.62
CA LEU A 461 34.50 0.11 20.20
C LEU A 461 34.47 0.26 21.74
N PRO A 462 33.52 1.04 22.30
CA PRO A 462 33.42 1.26 23.74
C PRO A 462 33.02 -0.03 24.49
N ALA A 463 33.04 0.03 25.83
CA ALA A 463 32.58 -1.08 26.67
C ALA A 463 31.06 -1.28 26.63
N ALA A 464 30.30 -0.21 26.37
CA ALA A 464 28.84 -0.19 26.30
C ALA A 464 28.38 0.79 25.20
N PRO A 465 27.19 0.59 24.60
CA PRO A 465 26.68 1.46 23.56
C PRO A 465 26.14 2.78 24.13
N LEU A 466 26.14 3.81 23.29
CA LEU A 466 25.32 4.98 23.57
C LEU A 466 23.84 4.58 23.38
N SER A 467 23.10 4.57 24.49
CA SER A 467 21.74 4.04 24.53
C SER A 467 20.74 5.13 24.85
N ARG A 468 19.60 5.12 24.16
CA ARG A 468 18.53 6.08 24.41
C ARG A 468 17.17 5.44 24.18
N ALA A 469 16.24 5.67 25.11
CA ALA A 469 14.84 5.33 24.94
C ALA A 469 14.22 6.32 23.94
N LEU A 470 13.86 5.82 22.75
CA LEU A 470 13.26 6.63 21.70
C LEU A 470 11.75 6.40 21.64
N HIS A 471 11.31 5.17 21.88
CA HIS A 471 9.92 4.75 21.73
C HIS A 471 9.38 4.13 23.01
N ALA A 472 8.06 4.07 23.13
CA ALA A 472 7.36 3.33 24.19
C ALA A 472 6.93 1.92 23.74
N ALA A 473 7.19 1.57 22.48
CA ALA A 473 6.87 0.30 21.85
C ALA A 473 8.13 -0.28 21.17
N SER A 474 8.09 -1.60 20.88
CA SER A 474 9.19 -2.32 20.21
C SER A 474 9.64 -1.60 18.95
N VAL A 475 10.96 -1.43 18.79
CA VAL A 475 11.56 -0.91 17.56
C VAL A 475 11.34 -1.94 16.44
N THR A 476 10.80 -1.52 15.30
CA THR A 476 10.56 -2.39 14.13
C THR A 476 11.63 -2.24 13.06
N ALA A 477 12.24 -1.06 12.94
CA ALA A 477 13.32 -0.79 12.00
C ALA A 477 14.22 0.32 12.54
N VAL A 478 15.52 0.27 12.20
CA VAL A 478 16.51 1.26 12.63
C VAL A 478 17.57 1.43 11.55
N THR A 479 18.07 2.65 11.38
CA THR A 479 19.25 2.94 10.57
C THR A 479 20.01 4.13 11.17
N CYS A 480 21.21 4.41 10.66
CA CYS A 480 21.95 5.59 11.08
C CYS A 480 22.78 6.19 9.94
N LEU A 481 23.16 7.44 10.13
CA LEU A 481 24.03 8.16 9.21
C LEU A 481 25.04 8.98 9.99
N ALA A 482 26.32 8.82 9.67
CA ALA A 482 27.36 9.73 10.13
C ALA A 482 27.28 11.02 9.31
N LEU A 483 27.18 12.16 9.98
CA LEU A 483 27.19 13.46 9.33
C LEU A 483 28.61 13.81 8.83
N PRO A 484 28.74 14.74 7.85
CA PRO A 484 30.03 15.08 7.25
C PRO A 484 31.12 15.54 8.23
N ASP A 485 30.72 16.13 9.37
CA ASP A 485 31.63 16.52 10.46
C ASP A 485 32.24 15.32 11.22
N LYS A 486 31.71 14.11 11.00
CA LYS A 486 32.08 12.85 11.67
C LYS A 486 31.95 12.87 13.19
N THR A 487 31.43 13.95 13.77
CA THR A 487 31.21 14.12 15.22
C THR A 487 29.75 13.86 15.59
N HIS A 488 28.84 14.01 14.63
CA HIS A 488 27.41 13.85 14.86
C HIS A 488 26.87 12.65 14.07
N THR A 489 26.15 11.79 14.77
CA THR A 489 25.42 10.65 14.17
C THR A 489 23.93 10.91 14.28
N LEU A 490 23.23 10.81 13.15
CA LEU A 490 21.78 10.74 13.10
C LEU A 490 21.35 9.28 13.18
N VAL A 491 20.48 8.98 14.14
CA VAL A 491 19.81 7.69 14.29
C VAL A 491 18.35 7.86 13.92
N MET A 492 17.87 7.00 13.05
CA MET A 492 16.46 6.93 12.71
C MET A 492 15.91 5.58 13.16
N SER A 493 14.75 5.63 13.79
CA SER A 493 14.12 4.45 14.36
C SER A 493 12.63 4.53 14.17
N ALA A 494 12.01 3.38 13.92
CA ALA A 494 10.58 3.24 13.85
C ALA A 494 10.09 2.18 14.84
N ALA A 495 8.85 2.30 15.29
CA ALA A 495 8.29 1.42 16.29
C ALA A 495 6.91 0.87 15.92
N MET A 496 6.47 -0.13 16.68
CA MET A 496 5.20 -0.84 16.51
C MET A 496 3.96 0.08 16.69
N ASP A 497 4.14 1.26 17.25
CA ASP A 497 3.10 2.29 17.38
C ASP A 497 2.95 3.15 16.12
N GLY A 498 3.66 2.81 15.03
CA GLY A 498 3.60 3.52 13.75
C GLY A 498 4.36 4.84 13.74
N THR A 499 5.21 5.09 14.74
CA THR A 499 6.02 6.32 14.82
C THR A 499 7.40 6.14 14.20
N VAL A 500 7.91 7.21 13.58
CA VAL A 500 9.30 7.36 13.15
C VAL A 500 9.93 8.51 13.95
N ARG A 501 11.11 8.27 14.52
CA ARG A 501 11.85 9.24 15.32
C ARG A 501 13.27 9.42 14.82
N LEU A 502 13.74 10.66 14.93
CA LEU A 502 15.11 11.07 14.67
C LEU A 502 15.80 11.44 15.99
N TRP A 503 17.03 10.98 16.15
CA TRP A 503 17.88 11.31 17.29
C TRP A 503 19.29 11.62 16.81
N GLU A 504 19.76 12.83 17.13
CA GLU A 504 21.17 13.18 17.00
C GLU A 504 21.90 12.80 18.29
N THR A 505 22.95 11.98 18.17
CA THR A 505 23.69 11.42 19.32
C THR A 505 24.33 12.46 20.26
N SER A 506 24.52 13.70 19.82
CA SER A 506 25.03 14.83 20.62
C SER A 506 23.95 15.57 21.42
N ALA A 507 22.68 15.30 21.13
CA ALA A 507 21.52 15.99 21.66
C ALA A 507 20.49 15.00 22.25
N ASP A 508 19.47 15.55 22.91
CA ASP A 508 18.30 14.76 23.28
C ASP A 508 17.45 14.43 22.05
N PRO A 509 16.76 13.26 22.04
CA PRO A 509 15.84 12.92 20.97
C PRO A 509 14.76 13.98 20.76
N MET A 510 14.26 14.05 19.52
CA MET A 510 13.10 14.90 19.25
C MET A 510 11.91 14.50 20.16
N PRO A 511 11.20 15.48 20.76
CA PRO A 511 10.12 15.18 21.70
C PRO A 511 8.91 14.52 21.03
N VAL A 512 8.69 14.85 19.75
CA VAL A 512 7.58 14.36 18.92
C VAL A 512 8.15 13.54 17.76
N PRO A 513 7.47 12.45 17.32
CA PRO A 513 7.82 11.76 16.09
C PRO A 513 7.92 12.70 14.89
N VAL A 514 8.84 12.41 13.97
CA VAL A 514 8.91 13.12 12.69
C VAL A 514 7.78 12.69 11.76
N GLU A 515 7.30 11.46 11.92
CA GLU A 515 6.14 10.93 11.22
C GLU A 515 5.40 9.94 12.14
N GLN A 516 4.07 9.93 12.09
CA GLN A 516 3.23 8.93 12.75
C GLN A 516 2.06 8.56 11.84
N ARG A 517 1.88 7.26 11.59
CA ARG A 517 0.81 6.74 10.71
C ARG A 517 0.10 5.55 11.33
N PRO A 518 -1.14 5.24 10.92
CA PRO A 518 -1.85 4.01 11.29
C PRO A 518 -1.32 2.75 10.54
N ALA A 519 -0.04 2.76 10.20
CA ALA A 519 0.68 1.74 9.45
C ALA A 519 2.00 1.41 10.17
N LEU A 520 2.52 0.21 9.96
CA LEU A 520 3.79 -0.23 10.55
C LEU A 520 4.93 0.03 9.58
N VAL A 521 6.03 0.59 10.07
CA VAL A 521 7.28 0.67 9.32
C VAL A 521 7.92 -0.71 9.29
N THR A 522 8.18 -1.21 8.08
CA THR A 522 8.76 -2.54 7.86
C THR A 522 10.26 -2.50 7.60
N ALA A 523 10.78 -1.40 7.06
CA ALA A 523 12.20 -1.22 6.82
C ALA A 523 12.58 0.28 6.76
N LEU A 524 13.82 0.59 7.15
CA LEU A 524 14.42 1.92 7.03
C LEU A 524 15.75 1.81 6.27
N ALA A 525 16.01 2.79 5.40
CA ALA A 525 17.31 2.96 4.77
C ALA A 525 17.70 4.45 4.76
N ALA A 526 18.99 4.74 4.83
CA ALA A 526 19.50 6.10 4.76
C ALA A 526 20.78 6.14 3.91
N ALA A 527 20.97 7.21 3.15
CA ALA A 527 22.18 7.41 2.37
C ALA A 527 22.60 8.89 2.35
N PRO A 528 23.91 9.19 2.38
CA PRO A 528 24.42 10.49 2.01
C PRO A 528 24.40 10.57 0.48
N THR A 529 23.49 11.35 -0.09
CA THR A 529 23.43 11.58 -1.54
C THR A 529 24.16 12.88 -1.92
N ALA A 530 24.40 13.09 -3.20
CA ALA A 530 24.98 14.34 -3.70
C ALA A 530 24.14 15.60 -3.35
N HIS A 531 22.84 15.43 -3.06
CA HIS A 531 21.92 16.52 -2.72
C HIS A 531 21.72 16.69 -1.21
N GLY A 532 22.23 15.75 -0.40
CA GLY A 532 22.02 15.71 1.03
C GLY A 532 21.62 14.34 1.54
N PRO A 533 21.50 14.16 2.85
CA PRO A 533 21.05 12.91 3.44
C PRO A 533 19.57 12.64 3.12
N VAL A 534 19.30 11.45 2.58
CA VAL A 534 17.96 10.97 2.26
C VAL A 534 17.62 9.77 3.15
N LEU A 535 16.40 9.78 3.67
CA LEU A 535 15.80 8.65 4.40
C LEU A 535 14.71 8.02 3.55
N ALA A 536 14.68 6.69 3.52
CA ALA A 536 13.58 5.93 2.95
C ALA A 536 12.88 5.16 4.07
N VAL A 537 11.56 5.34 4.16
CA VAL A 537 10.68 4.70 5.15
C VAL A 537 9.68 3.81 4.41
N ALA A 538 9.82 2.50 4.50
CA ALA A 538 8.88 1.55 3.93
C ALA A 538 7.77 1.22 4.94
N TRP A 539 6.52 1.32 4.51
CA TRP A 539 5.35 1.05 5.33
C TRP A 539 4.63 -0.22 4.84
N ASN A 540 3.92 -0.89 5.74
CA ASN A 540 3.16 -2.09 5.43
C ASN A 540 1.85 -1.82 4.66
N ASP A 541 1.48 -0.56 4.43
CA ASP A 541 0.35 -0.12 3.62
C ASP A 541 0.72 0.12 2.15
N ALA A 542 1.80 -0.52 1.69
CA ALA A 542 2.31 -0.45 0.33
C ALA A 542 2.73 0.96 -0.14
N VAL A 543 3.11 1.83 0.80
CA VAL A 543 3.69 3.15 0.54
C VAL A 543 5.11 3.21 1.09
N LEU A 544 5.99 3.89 0.37
CA LEU A 544 7.32 4.26 0.82
C LEU A 544 7.45 5.78 0.83
N HIS A 545 7.97 6.36 1.91
CA HIS A 545 8.27 7.78 1.98
C HIS A 545 9.77 8.03 1.81
N LEU A 546 10.11 8.88 0.86
CA LEU A 546 11.45 9.44 0.68
C LEU A 546 11.51 10.83 1.31
N TRP A 547 12.39 10.98 2.28
CA TRP A 547 12.58 12.19 3.08
C TRP A 547 13.92 12.82 2.75
N HIS A 548 13.89 14.04 2.22
CA HIS A 548 15.07 14.88 2.09
C HIS A 548 15.26 15.68 3.38
N LEU A 549 16.15 15.21 4.28
CA LEU A 549 16.27 15.76 5.62
C LEU A 549 16.60 17.26 5.67
N PRO A 550 17.45 17.83 4.79
CA PRO A 550 17.78 19.26 4.83
C PRO A 550 16.59 20.18 4.58
N THR A 551 15.66 19.79 3.69
CA THR A 551 14.50 20.62 3.32
C THR A 551 13.21 20.20 4.02
N GLY A 552 13.16 18.98 4.56
CA GLY A 552 11.94 18.37 5.09
C GLY A 552 10.96 17.93 3.99
N HIS A 553 11.36 17.93 2.71
CA HIS A 553 10.50 17.45 1.63
C HIS A 553 10.27 15.94 1.75
N VAL A 554 9.01 15.53 1.62
CA VAL A 554 8.58 14.14 1.64
C VAL A 554 7.91 13.81 0.31
N ARG A 555 8.32 12.71 -0.30
CA ARG A 555 7.70 12.15 -1.51
C ARG A 555 7.22 10.73 -1.22
N ALA A 556 5.95 10.46 -1.53
CA ALA A 556 5.41 9.11 -1.48
C ALA A 556 5.71 8.36 -2.77
N VAL A 557 6.08 7.08 -2.64
CA VAL A 557 6.34 6.16 -3.74
C VAL A 557 5.61 4.85 -3.45
N PRO A 558 4.81 4.32 -4.38
CA PRO A 558 4.12 3.04 -4.18
C PRO A 558 5.10 1.86 -4.14
N LEU A 559 4.85 0.93 -3.22
CA LEU A 559 5.54 -0.36 -3.13
C LEU A 559 4.69 -1.44 -3.81
N ILE A 560 5.14 -1.92 -4.97
CA ILE A 560 4.40 -2.92 -5.75
C ILE A 560 4.43 -4.34 -5.14
N THR A 561 5.31 -4.56 -4.16
CA THR A 561 5.38 -5.79 -3.36
C THR A 561 5.62 -5.42 -1.89
N PRO A 562 5.22 -6.28 -0.92
CA PRO A 562 5.54 -6.07 0.48
C PRO A 562 7.05 -5.95 0.71
N CYS A 563 7.49 -4.89 1.39
CA CYS A 563 8.91 -4.65 1.69
C CYS A 563 9.25 -5.18 3.09
N SER A 564 10.26 -6.04 3.18
CA SER A 564 10.87 -6.49 4.45
C SER A 564 12.32 -6.05 4.61
N ALA A 565 12.98 -5.65 3.53
CA ALA A 565 14.35 -5.17 3.53
C ALA A 565 14.49 -3.98 2.57
N LEU A 566 15.25 -2.97 2.97
CA LEU A 566 15.42 -1.75 2.19
C LEU A 566 16.87 -1.31 2.24
N ALA A 567 17.40 -0.88 1.09
CA ALA A 567 18.70 -0.24 1.00
C ALA A 567 18.65 0.95 0.05
N LEU A 568 19.39 2.01 0.39
CA LEU A 568 19.56 3.20 -0.44
C LEU A 568 21.04 3.43 -0.62
N THR A 569 21.50 3.56 -1.87
CA THR A 569 22.90 3.88 -2.17
C THR A 569 23.12 5.39 -2.31
N PRO A 570 24.37 5.88 -2.16
CA PRO A 570 24.71 7.28 -2.44
C PRO A 570 24.34 7.74 -3.86
N ASP A 571 24.38 6.81 -4.83
CA ASP A 571 23.98 7.02 -6.23
C ASP A 571 22.45 6.92 -6.43
N CYS A 572 21.67 6.98 -5.34
CA CYS A 572 20.22 7.05 -5.33
C CYS A 572 19.53 5.85 -6.00
N HIS A 573 20.12 4.66 -5.85
CA HIS A 573 19.45 3.41 -6.12
C HIS A 573 18.77 2.91 -4.85
N LEU A 574 17.44 2.86 -4.89
CA LEU A 574 16.60 2.33 -3.83
C LEU A 574 16.27 0.87 -4.13
N VAL A 575 16.86 -0.06 -3.38
CA VAL A 575 16.59 -1.49 -3.51
C VAL A 575 15.56 -1.91 -2.48
N VAL A 576 14.43 -2.42 -2.99
CA VAL A 576 13.32 -2.96 -2.21
C VAL A 576 13.38 -4.47 -2.27
N GLY A 577 13.50 -5.10 -1.10
CA GLY A 577 13.48 -6.56 -0.93
C GLY A 577 12.27 -7.00 -0.11
N GLY A 578 11.68 -8.12 -0.51
CA GLY A 578 10.48 -8.68 0.12
C GLY A 578 10.39 -10.19 -0.04
N THR A 579 9.37 -10.80 0.53
CA THR A 579 9.09 -12.24 0.35
C THR A 579 8.66 -12.61 -1.06
N GLU A 580 8.16 -11.64 -1.84
CA GLU A 580 7.64 -11.86 -3.20
C GLU A 580 8.66 -11.51 -4.31
N GLY A 581 9.84 -11.02 -3.94
CA GLY A 581 10.87 -10.62 -4.88
C GLY A 581 11.66 -9.41 -4.42
N ALA A 582 12.54 -8.94 -5.30
CA ALA A 582 13.28 -7.70 -5.11
C ALA A 582 13.30 -6.87 -6.40
N TYR A 583 13.37 -5.55 -6.26
CA TYR A 583 13.55 -4.63 -7.40
C TYR A 583 14.32 -3.39 -6.95
N ALA A 584 14.88 -2.66 -7.91
CA ALA A 584 15.52 -1.38 -7.66
C ALA A 584 14.87 -0.26 -8.44
N LEU A 585 14.71 0.88 -7.77
CA LEU A 585 14.33 2.16 -8.38
C LEU A 585 15.56 3.06 -8.47
N ALA A 586 15.85 3.56 -9.67
CA ALA A 586 16.76 4.68 -9.85
C ALA A 586 15.95 5.97 -9.66
N LEU A 587 16.33 6.76 -8.65
CA LEU A 587 15.65 8.00 -8.30
C LEU A 587 16.28 9.18 -9.07
N ASP A 588 15.45 10.00 -9.69
CA ASP A 588 15.88 11.27 -10.29
C ASP A 588 15.84 12.35 -9.21
N THR A 589 16.97 12.57 -8.56
CA THR A 589 17.08 13.49 -7.41
C THR A 589 16.79 14.94 -7.74
N VAL A 590 16.94 15.36 -8.99
CA VAL A 590 16.61 16.73 -9.39
C VAL A 590 15.09 16.88 -9.37
N ARG A 591 14.38 16.03 -10.11
CA ARG A 591 12.91 16.07 -10.16
C ARG A 591 12.23 15.67 -8.87
N LEU A 592 12.89 14.85 -8.04
CA LEU A 592 12.32 14.39 -6.78
C LEU A 592 12.15 15.56 -5.79
N TRP A 593 13.05 16.55 -5.84
CA TRP A 593 13.12 17.65 -4.88
C TRP A 593 12.82 19.04 -5.46
N ASP A 594 12.80 19.19 -6.78
CA ASP A 594 12.14 20.31 -7.47
C ASP A 594 10.61 20.25 -7.24
#